data_AF-A0A2H3T295-F1
#
_entry.id   AF-A0A2H3T295-F1
#
_cell.length_a   1.000
_cell.length_b   1.000
_cell.length_c   1.000
_cell.angle_alpha   90.00
_cell.angle_beta   90.00
_cell.angle_gamma   90.00
#
_symmetry.space_group_name_H-M   'P 1'
#
loop_
_entity.id
_entity.type
_entity.pdbx_description
1 polymer ?
#
loop_
_entity_poly.entity_id
_entity_poly.type
_entity_poly.pdbx_seq_one_letter_code
_entity_poly.pdbx_strand_id
1 'polypeptide(L)'
;MSGISECPISHRPPPWKKANLNKILGLQIDLKECKRSMILRVQPNTPNRATAGHPTDRLMLFSLEAFKPLIFGAAAKEQQAAPDLQPRTRQEVSDYSIKCLRAGMILNGVHYNFYRHSNTQLKPRSCFLMAATKEEISKQIERMGDVTKMKTVSKKAKRICLLFSSSKTAMIINPGRCEDIPDIETDDYVFTNGFGLIAPSLAQELAR
;
A
#
# COMPACT_ATOMS: atom_id res chain seq x y z
N MET A 1 -29.37 2.84 -23.62
CA MET A 1 -28.90 1.53 -23.12
C MET A 1 -27.57 1.23 -23.80
N SER A 2 -26.45 1.67 -23.22
CA SER A 2 -25.11 1.46 -23.79
C SER A 2 -24.48 0.23 -23.15
N GLY A 3 -24.21 -0.77 -23.98
CA GLY A 3 -23.73 -2.09 -23.59
C GLY A 3 -22.38 -2.06 -22.88
N ILE A 4 -22.33 -2.80 -21.77
CA ILE A 4 -21.10 -3.20 -21.09
C ILE A 4 -20.44 -4.22 -22.02
N SER A 5 -19.28 -3.90 -22.63
CA SER A 5 -18.55 -4.91 -23.39
C SER A 5 -17.89 -5.86 -22.40
N GLU A 6 -18.44 -7.07 -22.28
CA GLU A 6 -17.83 -8.15 -21.53
C GLU A 6 -16.49 -8.54 -22.16
N CYS A 7 -15.40 -8.41 -21.40
CA CYS A 7 -14.11 -8.95 -21.78
C CYS A 7 -14.21 -10.49 -21.76
N PRO A 8 -13.81 -11.20 -22.83
CA PRO A 8 -13.97 -12.64 -22.91
C PRO A 8 -13.11 -13.35 -21.85
N ILE A 9 -13.75 -14.21 -21.05
CA ILE A 9 -13.12 -15.00 -19.99
C ILE A 9 -12.32 -16.14 -20.64
N SER A 10 -11.05 -15.86 -20.93
CA SER A 10 -10.07 -16.87 -21.31
C SER A 10 -9.81 -17.82 -20.14
N HIS A 11 -10.10 -19.11 -20.32
CA HIS A 11 -9.86 -20.19 -19.35
C HIS A 11 -8.37 -20.56 -19.18
N ARG A 12 -7.45 -19.72 -19.68
CA ARG A 12 -6.01 -19.90 -19.51
C ARG A 12 -5.60 -19.28 -18.16
N PRO A 13 -4.85 -19.99 -17.29
CA PRO A 13 -4.30 -19.36 -16.09
C PRO A 13 -3.52 -18.11 -16.52
N PRO A 14 -3.84 -16.93 -15.98
CA PRO A 14 -3.32 -15.71 -16.55
C PRO A 14 -1.79 -15.63 -16.42
N PRO A 15 -1.10 -15.00 -17.40
CA PRO A 15 0.34 -15.16 -17.63
C PRO A 15 1.22 -14.77 -16.44
N TRP A 16 0.73 -13.95 -15.51
CA TRP A 16 1.46 -13.51 -14.31
C TRP A 16 1.65 -14.60 -13.25
N LYS A 17 0.94 -15.75 -13.32
CA LYS A 17 1.10 -16.85 -12.35
C LYS A 17 2.50 -17.49 -12.36
N LYS A 18 3.26 -17.38 -13.45
CA LYS A 18 4.55 -18.07 -13.62
C LYS A 18 5.80 -17.19 -13.44
N ALA A 19 5.67 -15.88 -13.20
CA ALA A 19 6.79 -14.94 -13.36
C ALA A 19 7.13 -14.05 -12.14
N ASN A 20 6.60 -14.34 -10.95
CA ASN A 20 6.78 -13.51 -9.73
C ASN A 20 6.49 -12.01 -9.98
N LEU A 21 5.37 -11.73 -10.65
CA LEU A 21 4.98 -10.38 -11.04
C LEU A 21 3.79 -9.89 -10.22
N ASN A 22 3.89 -8.66 -9.71
CA ASN A 22 2.79 -7.96 -9.05
C ASN A 22 1.86 -7.33 -10.07
N LYS A 23 0.55 -7.45 -9.80
CA LYS A 23 -0.50 -6.71 -10.49
C LYS A 23 -0.51 -5.28 -9.98
N ILE A 24 -0.44 -4.30 -10.88
CA ILE A 24 -0.71 -2.89 -10.55
C ILE A 24 -2.01 -2.50 -11.24
N LEU A 25 -2.99 -2.10 -10.45
CA LEU A 25 -4.23 -1.55 -10.94
C LEU A 25 -4.23 -0.04 -10.72
N GLY A 26 -4.46 0.73 -11.77
CA GLY A 26 -4.53 2.18 -11.70
C GLY A 26 -5.67 2.71 -12.55
N LEU A 27 -6.25 3.84 -12.13
CA LEU A 27 -7.18 4.59 -12.95
C LEU A 27 -6.40 5.52 -13.89
N GLN A 28 -6.86 5.64 -15.13
CA GLN A 28 -6.42 6.64 -16.09
C GLN A 28 -7.64 7.48 -16.48
N ILE A 29 -7.42 8.79 -16.60
CA ILE A 29 -8.47 9.74 -17.01
C ILE A 29 -7.95 10.46 -18.24
N ASP A 30 -8.67 10.30 -19.34
CA ASP A 30 -8.52 11.11 -20.54
C ASP A 30 -9.47 12.30 -20.43
N LEU A 31 -8.91 13.49 -20.24
CA LEU A 31 -9.68 14.72 -20.10
C LEU A 31 -10.18 15.26 -21.45
N LYS A 32 -9.50 14.95 -22.56
CA LYS A 32 -9.93 15.40 -23.89
C LYS A 32 -11.18 14.66 -24.32
N GLU A 33 -11.20 13.35 -24.07
CA GLU A 33 -12.30 12.46 -24.41
C GLU A 33 -13.32 12.29 -23.26
N CYS A 34 -13.07 12.90 -22.10
CA CYS A 34 -13.82 12.66 -20.86
C CYS A 34 -14.00 11.18 -20.50
N LYS A 35 -13.02 10.34 -20.86
CA LYS A 35 -13.05 8.88 -20.63
C LYS A 35 -12.27 8.52 -19.37
N ARG A 36 -12.84 7.61 -18.57
CA ARG A 36 -12.16 6.99 -17.44
C ARG A 36 -11.90 5.54 -17.80
N SER A 37 -10.65 5.11 -17.74
CA SER A 37 -10.25 3.73 -17.97
C SER A 37 -9.48 3.20 -16.77
N MET A 38 -9.56 1.90 -16.53
CA MET A 38 -8.76 1.24 -15.52
C MET A 38 -7.71 0.40 -16.22
N ILE A 39 -6.43 0.66 -15.92
CA ILE A 39 -5.31 -0.06 -16.52
C ILE A 39 -4.79 -1.06 -15.50
N LEU A 40 -4.75 -2.33 -15.92
CA LEU A 40 -3.99 -3.36 -15.24
C LEU A 40 -2.60 -3.46 -15.88
N ARG A 41 -1.56 -3.15 -15.11
CA ARG A 41 -0.16 -3.35 -15.47
C ARG A 41 0.42 -4.47 -14.62
N VAL A 42 1.53 -5.02 -15.08
CA VAL A 42 2.24 -6.09 -14.38
C VAL A 42 3.70 -5.68 -14.25
N GLN A 43 4.28 -5.82 -13.06
CA GLN A 43 5.67 -5.44 -12.77
C GLN A 43 6.39 -6.51 -11.94
N PRO A 44 7.73 -6.55 -11.96
CA PRO A 44 8.50 -7.39 -11.05
C PRO A 44 8.12 -7.16 -9.59
N ASN A 45 8.02 -8.22 -8.81
CA ASN A 45 7.74 -8.12 -7.39
C ASN A 45 8.98 -7.67 -6.62
N THR A 46 8.85 -6.60 -5.83
CA THR A 46 9.83 -6.18 -4.82
C THR A 46 9.25 -6.53 -3.45
N PRO A 47 9.54 -7.73 -2.91
CA PRO A 47 8.96 -8.16 -1.65
C PRO A 47 9.45 -7.31 -0.48
N ASN A 48 8.61 -7.15 0.52
CA ASN A 48 8.90 -6.56 1.83
C ASN A 48 8.47 -7.53 2.93
N ARG A 49 8.72 -7.20 4.21
CA ARG A 49 8.38 -8.10 5.33
C ARG A 49 6.91 -8.52 5.34
N ALA A 50 6.01 -7.64 4.93
CA ALA A 50 4.58 -7.91 4.88
C ALA A 50 4.10 -8.64 3.62
N THR A 51 4.90 -8.72 2.56
CA THR A 51 4.53 -9.33 1.27
C THR A 51 5.37 -10.54 0.88
N ALA A 52 6.56 -10.71 1.47
CA ALA A 52 7.53 -11.75 1.10
C ALA A 52 7.00 -13.18 1.28
N GLY A 53 6.17 -13.40 2.31
CA GLY A 53 5.58 -14.72 2.61
C GLY A 53 4.33 -15.05 1.77
N HIS A 54 3.92 -14.19 0.83
CA HIS A 54 2.70 -14.39 0.05
C HIS A 54 2.99 -14.67 -1.41
N PRO A 55 2.19 -15.56 -2.04
CA PRO A 55 2.25 -15.74 -3.47
C PRO A 55 1.76 -14.46 -4.17
N THR A 56 2.36 -14.14 -5.30
CA THR A 56 2.16 -12.86 -5.99
C THR A 56 0.73 -12.68 -6.53
N ASP A 57 -0.01 -13.77 -6.72
CA ASP A 57 -1.40 -13.74 -7.16
C ASP A 57 -2.38 -13.25 -6.08
N ARG A 58 -2.00 -13.38 -4.80
CA ARG A 58 -2.72 -12.87 -3.64
C ARG A 58 -2.53 -11.38 -3.41
N LEU A 59 -1.56 -10.75 -4.07
CA LEU A 59 -1.25 -9.34 -3.88
C LEU A 59 -1.61 -8.51 -5.11
N MET A 60 -2.04 -7.28 -4.86
CA MET A 60 -2.27 -6.28 -5.89
C MET A 60 -1.81 -4.92 -5.37
N LEU A 61 -1.07 -4.18 -6.18
CA LEU A 61 -0.81 -2.77 -5.94
C LEU A 61 -1.94 -1.97 -6.58
N PHE A 62 -2.57 -1.08 -5.83
CA PHE A 62 -3.60 -0.20 -6.33
C PHE A 62 -3.14 1.25 -6.25
N SER A 63 -3.26 1.99 -7.36
CA SER A 63 -2.91 3.40 -7.45
C SER A 63 -4.17 4.27 -7.53
N LEU A 64 -4.31 5.16 -6.55
CA LEU A 64 -5.32 6.22 -6.47
C LEU A 64 -4.78 7.55 -7.03
N GLU A 65 -3.63 7.55 -7.70
CA GLU A 65 -3.00 8.77 -8.20
C GLU A 65 -3.92 9.59 -9.11
N ALA A 66 -4.73 8.92 -9.93
CA ALA A 66 -5.67 9.57 -10.82
C ALA A 66 -6.98 10.02 -10.14
N PHE A 67 -7.18 9.73 -8.85
CA PHE A 67 -8.32 10.23 -8.09
C PHE A 67 -8.01 11.69 -7.75
N LYS A 68 -8.44 12.61 -8.60
CA LYS A 68 -8.22 14.05 -8.44
C LYS A 68 -9.49 14.81 -8.81
N PRO A 69 -9.66 16.03 -8.30
CA PRO A 69 -10.78 16.87 -8.70
C PRO A 69 -10.81 17.02 -10.22
N LEU A 70 -11.99 16.83 -10.81
CA LEU A 70 -12.20 17.07 -12.24
C LEU A 70 -12.63 18.52 -12.43
N ILE A 71 -11.67 19.34 -12.83
CA ILE A 71 -11.82 20.78 -13.00
C ILE A 71 -11.78 21.08 -14.50
N PHE A 72 -12.67 21.94 -14.98
CA PHE A 72 -12.63 22.53 -16.32
C PHE A 72 -12.24 24.02 -16.21
N GLY A 73 -11.37 24.50 -17.12
CA GLY A 73 -10.94 25.91 -17.19
C GLY A 73 -9.59 26.08 -17.89
N ALA A 74 -9.44 27.14 -18.71
CA ALA A 74 -8.25 27.38 -19.53
C ALA A 74 -7.05 27.94 -18.72
N ALA A 75 -7.29 28.51 -17.54
CA ALA A 75 -6.27 29.08 -16.67
C ALA A 75 -6.47 28.64 -15.20
N ALA A 76 -5.38 28.54 -14.44
CA ALA A 76 -5.37 28.10 -13.04
C ALA A 76 -6.24 28.94 -12.08
N LYS A 77 -6.69 30.13 -12.51
CA LYS A 77 -7.54 31.04 -11.74
C LYS A 77 -9.05 30.88 -12.01
N GLU A 78 -9.46 30.17 -13.06
CA GLU A 78 -10.86 29.96 -13.47
C GLU A 78 -11.29 28.50 -13.30
N GLN A 79 -10.78 27.87 -12.24
CA GLN A 79 -11.03 26.47 -11.94
C GLN A 79 -12.43 26.29 -11.34
N GLN A 80 -13.45 26.20 -12.18
CA GLN A 80 -14.80 25.81 -11.75
C GLN A 80 -14.99 24.30 -11.90
N ALA A 81 -15.61 23.70 -10.89
CA ALA A 81 -15.92 22.27 -10.92
C ALA A 81 -16.86 22.00 -12.09
N ALA A 82 -16.57 20.98 -12.90
CA ALA A 82 -17.51 20.53 -13.92
C ALA A 82 -18.83 20.13 -13.22
N PRO A 83 -19.98 20.75 -13.56
CA PRO A 83 -21.21 20.63 -12.79
C PRO A 83 -21.75 19.19 -12.73
N ASP A 84 -21.30 18.31 -13.63
CA ASP A 84 -21.80 16.93 -13.73
C ASP A 84 -20.75 15.85 -13.41
N LEU A 85 -19.51 16.23 -13.08
CA LEU A 85 -18.42 15.27 -12.81
C LEU A 85 -17.99 15.31 -11.33
N GLN A 86 -18.08 14.17 -10.65
CA GLN A 86 -17.49 13.94 -9.32
C GLN A 86 -16.24 13.06 -9.42
N PRO A 87 -15.25 13.22 -8.53
CA PRO A 87 -15.20 14.15 -7.39
C PRO A 87 -14.74 15.56 -7.77
N ARG A 88 -15.26 16.58 -7.07
CA ARG A 88 -15.03 18.02 -7.32
C ARG A 88 -14.13 18.68 -6.31
N THR A 89 -14.16 18.20 -5.07
CA THR A 89 -13.38 18.76 -3.95
C THR A 89 -12.33 17.76 -3.48
N ARG A 90 -11.32 18.24 -2.74
CA ARG A 90 -10.35 17.34 -2.07
C ARG A 90 -11.05 16.41 -1.07
N GLN A 91 -12.09 16.92 -0.41
CA GLN A 91 -12.88 16.12 0.53
C GLN A 91 -13.60 14.98 -0.20
N GLU A 92 -14.28 15.26 -1.32
CA GLU A 92 -14.94 14.22 -2.12
C GLU A 92 -13.94 13.19 -2.68
N VAL A 93 -12.75 13.63 -3.11
CA VAL A 93 -11.68 12.72 -3.54
C VAL A 93 -11.28 11.78 -2.40
N SER A 94 -11.11 12.33 -1.19
CA SER A 94 -10.77 11.56 0.01
C SER A 94 -11.88 10.57 0.35
N ASP A 95 -13.13 11.04 0.40
CA ASP A 95 -14.29 10.22 0.73
C ASP A 95 -14.49 9.08 -0.28
N TYR A 96 -14.33 9.37 -1.57
CA TYR A 96 -14.40 8.37 -2.64
C TYR A 96 -13.26 7.36 -2.53
N SER A 97 -12.04 7.81 -2.23
CA SER A 97 -10.89 6.92 -2.00
C SER A 97 -11.14 6.01 -0.79
N ILE A 98 -11.65 6.55 0.32
CA ILE A 98 -12.00 5.78 1.52
C ILE A 98 -13.10 4.75 1.22
N LYS A 99 -14.16 5.15 0.51
CA LYS A 99 -15.24 4.24 0.09
C LYS A 99 -14.70 3.11 -0.79
N CYS A 100 -13.88 3.43 -1.78
CA CYS A 100 -13.24 2.45 -2.66
C CYS A 100 -12.37 1.46 -1.88
N LEU A 101 -11.48 1.95 -1.00
CA LEU A 101 -10.60 1.09 -0.19
C LEU A 101 -11.37 0.23 0.82
N ARG A 102 -12.48 0.73 1.38
CA ARG A 102 -13.35 -0.05 2.29
C ARG A 102 -14.13 -1.15 1.58
N ALA A 103 -14.56 -0.90 0.34
CA ALA A 103 -15.25 -1.88 -0.49
C ALA A 103 -14.29 -2.95 -1.03
N GLY A 104 -13.03 -2.58 -1.31
CA GLY A 104 -12.07 -3.45 -1.98
C GLY A 104 -12.32 -3.51 -3.48
N MET A 105 -11.69 -4.48 -4.16
CA MET A 105 -11.77 -4.63 -5.62
C MET A 105 -11.94 -6.08 -6.00
N ILE A 106 -12.76 -6.36 -7.02
CA ILE A 106 -12.92 -7.72 -7.56
C ILE A 106 -12.21 -7.78 -8.90
N LEU A 107 -11.30 -8.74 -9.06
CA LEU A 107 -10.62 -9.01 -10.32
C LEU A 107 -10.66 -10.52 -10.59
N ASN A 108 -11.21 -10.92 -11.73
CA ASN A 108 -11.38 -12.33 -12.12
C ASN A 108 -12.07 -13.17 -11.02
N GLY A 109 -13.13 -12.64 -10.42
CA GLY A 109 -13.87 -13.31 -9.34
C GLY A 109 -13.17 -13.35 -7.98
N VAL A 110 -11.96 -12.80 -7.85
CA VAL A 110 -11.22 -12.74 -6.59
C VAL A 110 -11.40 -11.36 -5.96
N HIS A 111 -11.85 -11.32 -4.71
CA HIS A 111 -12.00 -10.09 -3.93
C HIS A 111 -10.71 -9.74 -3.20
N TYR A 112 -10.20 -8.54 -3.45
CA TYR A 112 -9.01 -7.96 -2.85
C TYR A 112 -9.42 -6.87 -1.86
N ASN A 113 -9.06 -7.05 -0.59
CA ASN A 113 -9.31 -6.09 0.49
C ASN A 113 -8.07 -5.23 0.74
N PHE A 114 -8.28 -4.02 1.27
CA PHE A 114 -7.19 -3.14 1.66
C PHE A 114 -6.27 -3.82 2.68
N TYR A 115 -5.01 -3.97 2.30
CA TYR A 115 -3.98 -4.50 3.19
C TYR A 115 -3.38 -3.32 3.95
N ARG A 116 -2.41 -2.62 3.36
CA ARG A 116 -1.77 -1.39 3.88
C ARG A 116 -1.00 -0.66 2.79
N HIS A 117 -0.37 0.44 3.15
CA HIS A 117 0.64 1.14 2.35
C HIS A 117 1.95 1.23 3.15
N SER A 118 3.05 1.51 2.44
CA SER A 118 4.32 1.96 3.00
C SER A 118 4.41 3.49 3.01
N ASN A 119 5.39 4.05 3.70
CA ASN A 119 5.62 5.51 3.70
C ASN A 119 5.92 6.04 2.30
N THR A 120 6.66 5.28 1.49
CA THR A 120 7.01 5.67 0.11
C THR A 120 5.80 5.67 -0.82
N GLN A 121 4.71 4.99 -0.45
CA GLN A 121 3.48 4.90 -1.24
C GLN A 121 2.47 6.03 -0.94
N LEU A 122 2.66 6.81 0.12
CA LEU A 122 1.77 7.93 0.46
C LEU A 122 1.77 9.03 -0.60
N LYS A 123 2.94 9.45 -1.06
CA LYS A 123 3.09 10.49 -2.11
C LYS A 123 2.44 10.09 -3.44
N PRO A 124 2.71 8.89 -4.02
CA PRO A 124 2.03 8.44 -5.23
C PRO A 124 0.59 7.97 -4.98
N ARG A 125 0.12 7.98 -3.72
CA ARG A 125 -1.22 7.52 -3.34
C ARG A 125 -1.50 6.09 -3.81
N SER A 126 -0.59 5.18 -3.48
CA SER A 126 -0.77 3.75 -3.77
C SER A 126 -0.85 2.92 -2.49
N CYS A 127 -1.37 1.70 -2.61
CA CYS A 127 -1.48 0.76 -1.50
C CYS A 127 -1.51 -0.68 -1.98
N PHE A 128 -1.18 -1.60 -1.07
CA PHE A 128 -1.37 -3.02 -1.26
C PHE A 128 -2.81 -3.42 -0.95
N LEU A 129 -3.40 -4.22 -1.83
CA LEU A 129 -4.59 -5.01 -1.60
C LEU A 129 -4.20 -6.48 -1.54
N MET A 130 -4.98 -7.26 -0.80
CA MET A 130 -4.74 -8.68 -0.60
C MET A 130 -6.01 -9.50 -0.82
N ALA A 131 -5.88 -10.62 -1.51
CA ALA A 131 -6.94 -11.61 -1.72
C ALA A 131 -7.16 -12.44 -0.44
N ALA A 132 -7.73 -11.80 0.56
CA ALA A 132 -8.08 -12.36 1.86
C ALA A 132 -9.21 -11.54 2.49
N THR A 133 -9.88 -12.12 3.47
CA THR A 133 -10.86 -11.43 4.31
C THR A 133 -10.19 -10.35 5.16
N LYS A 134 -10.98 -9.38 5.66
CA LYS A 134 -10.47 -8.30 6.51
C LYS A 134 -9.96 -8.85 7.84
N GLU A 135 -10.60 -9.91 8.34
CA GLU A 135 -10.26 -10.62 9.57
C GLU A 135 -8.92 -11.35 9.45
N GLU A 136 -8.69 -12.05 8.33
CA GLU A 136 -7.40 -12.69 8.04
C GLU A 136 -6.28 -11.66 7.93
N ILE A 137 -6.51 -10.56 7.22
CA ILE A 137 -5.55 -9.44 7.12
C ILE A 137 -5.21 -8.89 8.51
N SER A 138 -6.20 -8.66 9.36
CA SER A 138 -5.98 -8.14 10.72
C SER A 138 -5.11 -9.10 11.54
N LYS A 139 -5.47 -10.39 11.57
CA LYS A 139 -4.70 -11.43 12.27
C LYS A 139 -3.28 -11.53 11.76
N GLN A 140 -3.09 -11.38 10.44
CA GLN A 140 -1.77 -11.46 9.85
C GLN A 140 -0.88 -10.26 10.24
N ILE A 141 -1.44 -9.05 10.24
CA ILE A 141 -0.72 -7.86 10.71
C ILE A 141 -0.29 -8.01 12.18
N GLU A 142 -1.16 -8.55 13.02
CA GLU A 142 -0.88 -8.80 14.44
C GLU A 142 0.21 -9.84 14.65
N ARG A 143 0.30 -10.89 13.80
CA ARG A 143 1.40 -11.87 13.86
C ARG A 143 2.75 -11.29 13.46
N MET A 144 2.78 -10.27 12.62
CA MET A 144 4.02 -9.66 12.13
C MET A 144 4.58 -8.59 13.07
N GLY A 145 3.82 -8.17 14.07
CA GLY A 145 4.32 -7.24 15.08
C GLY A 145 3.31 -7.01 16.19
N ASP A 146 3.80 -7.03 17.43
CA ASP A 146 2.98 -6.65 18.58
C ASP A 146 2.68 -5.14 18.53
N VAL A 147 1.40 -4.85 18.30
CA VAL A 147 0.83 -3.49 18.27
C VAL A 147 -0.24 -3.32 19.34
N THR A 148 -0.37 -4.29 20.27
CA THR A 148 -1.39 -4.29 21.32
C THR A 148 -1.15 -3.20 22.35
N LYS A 149 0.12 -2.92 22.67
CA LYS A 149 0.54 -1.90 23.65
C LYS A 149 0.44 -0.46 23.13
N MET A 150 0.07 -0.25 21.86
CA MET A 150 0.02 1.09 21.25
C MET A 150 -1.32 1.78 21.51
N LYS A 151 -1.29 2.90 22.25
CA LYS A 151 -2.51 3.62 22.70
C LYS A 151 -3.30 4.32 21.60
N THR A 152 -2.66 4.76 20.51
CA THR A 152 -3.32 5.57 19.47
C THR A 152 -3.30 4.90 18.10
N VAL A 153 -4.37 5.11 17.33
CA VAL A 153 -4.51 4.60 15.95
C VAL A 153 -3.35 5.08 15.08
N SER A 154 -2.93 6.34 15.22
CA SER A 154 -1.82 6.91 14.45
C SER A 154 -0.48 6.24 14.76
N LYS A 155 -0.18 5.96 16.04
CA LYS A 155 1.04 5.23 16.43
C LYS A 155 1.02 3.80 15.89
N LYS A 156 -0.11 3.11 16.04
CA LYS A 156 -0.32 1.75 15.51
C LYS A 156 -0.16 1.70 13.99
N ALA A 157 -0.78 2.62 13.25
CA ALA A 157 -0.65 2.72 11.80
C ALA A 157 0.80 2.98 11.37
N LYS A 158 1.52 3.89 12.05
CA LYS A 158 2.93 4.18 11.78
C LYS A 158 3.81 2.94 11.96
N ARG A 159 3.60 2.15 13.03
CA ARG A 159 4.36 0.90 13.26
C ARG A 159 4.06 -0.15 12.21
N ILE A 160 2.78 -0.36 11.87
CA ILE A 160 2.39 -1.34 10.85
C ILE A 160 2.97 -0.95 9.48
N CYS A 161 2.96 0.33 9.13
CA CYS A 161 3.52 0.84 7.87
C CYS A 161 4.98 0.42 7.65
N LEU A 162 5.77 0.30 8.73
CA LEU A 162 7.16 -0.14 8.64
C LEU A 162 7.30 -1.57 8.11
N LEU A 163 6.31 -2.44 8.31
CA LEU A 163 6.32 -3.80 7.77
C LEU A 163 6.29 -3.81 6.23
N PHE A 164 5.74 -2.75 5.63
CA PHE A 164 5.57 -2.57 4.18
C PHE A 164 6.71 -1.79 3.53
N SER A 165 7.66 -1.27 4.32
CA SER A 165 8.86 -0.65 3.78
C SER A 165 9.70 -1.68 3.02
N SER A 166 10.15 -1.30 1.82
CA SER A 166 11.09 -2.11 1.05
C SER A 166 12.45 -2.10 1.76
N SER A 167 12.90 -3.27 2.21
CA SER A 167 14.23 -3.46 2.80
C SER A 167 14.74 -4.83 2.38
N LYS A 168 16.02 -4.90 2.00
CA LYS A 168 16.70 -6.18 1.82
C LYS A 168 17.14 -6.69 3.19
N THR A 169 16.91 -7.97 3.49
CA THR A 169 17.51 -8.59 4.66
C THR A 169 19.03 -8.58 4.47
N ALA A 170 19.74 -7.85 5.33
CA ALA A 170 21.20 -7.80 5.28
C ALA A 170 21.80 -9.08 5.89
N MET A 171 21.33 -9.49 7.06
CA MET A 171 21.79 -10.69 7.75
C MET A 171 20.77 -11.21 8.76
N ILE A 172 20.91 -12.46 9.17
CA ILE A 172 20.12 -13.09 10.24
C ILE A 172 21.00 -13.23 11.48
N ILE A 173 20.56 -12.64 12.59
CA ILE A 173 21.29 -12.68 13.87
C ILE A 173 20.63 -13.68 14.80
N ASN A 174 21.45 -14.47 15.49
CA ASN A 174 20.97 -15.34 16.56
C ASN A 174 20.35 -14.47 17.67
N PRO A 175 19.12 -14.75 18.12
CA PRO A 175 18.48 -13.98 19.19
C PRO A 175 19.31 -13.86 20.47
N GLY A 176 20.16 -14.83 20.80
CA GLY A 176 21.09 -14.75 21.94
C GLY A 176 22.24 -13.75 21.78
N ARG A 177 22.36 -13.11 20.61
CA ARG A 177 23.27 -11.98 20.34
C ARG A 177 22.54 -10.64 20.29
N CYS A 178 21.26 -10.62 20.67
CA CYS A 178 20.43 -9.41 20.75
C CYS A 178 20.11 -9.13 22.23
N GLU A 179 20.20 -7.86 22.62
CA GLU A 179 19.85 -7.38 23.94
C GLU A 179 18.95 -6.15 23.80
N ASP A 180 17.86 -6.11 24.58
CA ASP A 180 17.01 -4.92 24.68
C ASP A 180 17.63 -3.97 25.72
N ILE A 181 18.06 -2.79 25.26
CA ILE A 181 18.65 -1.76 26.11
C ILE A 181 17.55 -0.75 26.46
N PRO A 182 17.37 -0.38 27.75
CA PRO A 182 16.40 0.63 28.13
C PRO A 182 16.74 1.98 27.51
N ASP A 183 15.70 2.74 27.16
CA ASP A 183 15.89 4.10 26.67
C ASP A 183 16.49 5.01 27.76
N ILE A 184 17.34 5.95 27.37
CA ILE A 184 17.80 7.05 28.23
C ILE A 184 16.72 8.13 28.17
N GLU A 185 16.12 8.47 29.31
CA GLU A 185 14.99 9.40 29.42
C GLU A 185 15.08 10.30 30.66
N THR A 186 14.46 11.48 30.56
CA THR A 186 14.02 12.33 31.70
C THR A 186 12.51 12.17 31.87
N ASP A 187 11.95 12.75 32.93
CA ASP A 187 10.50 12.69 33.21
C ASP A 187 9.61 13.17 32.05
N ASP A 188 10.13 14.05 31.18
CA ASP A 188 9.42 14.71 30.09
C ASP A 188 9.92 14.32 28.68
N TYR A 189 11.05 13.61 28.56
CA TYR A 189 11.68 13.39 27.26
C TYR A 189 12.49 12.09 27.17
N VAL A 190 12.39 11.40 26.02
CA VAL A 190 13.14 10.17 25.73
C VAL A 190 14.24 10.47 24.70
N PHE A 191 15.51 10.40 25.12
CA PHE A 191 16.67 10.78 24.30
C PHE A 191 17.04 9.74 23.26
N THR A 192 16.92 8.45 23.57
CA THR A 192 17.36 7.36 22.69
C THR A 192 16.22 6.73 21.89
N ASN A 193 15.04 7.35 21.85
CA ASN A 193 13.89 6.80 21.17
C ASN A 193 14.19 6.53 19.67
N GLY A 194 14.25 5.24 19.32
CA GLY A 194 14.53 4.79 17.96
C GLY A 194 16.02 4.64 17.62
N PHE A 195 16.91 4.77 18.61
CA PHE A 195 18.32 4.43 18.48
C PHE A 195 18.60 3.02 19.03
N GLY A 196 19.70 2.44 18.58
CA GLY A 196 20.19 1.15 19.06
C GLY A 196 21.68 1.04 18.78
N LEU A 197 22.35 0.13 19.49
CA LEU A 197 23.77 -0.13 19.32
C LEU A 197 23.98 -1.41 18.49
N ILE A 198 25.03 -1.43 17.69
CA ILE A 198 25.52 -2.62 17.02
C ILE A 198 26.98 -2.84 17.38
N ALA A 199 27.40 -4.09 17.53
CA ALA A 199 28.79 -4.40 17.80
C ALA A 199 29.69 -3.94 16.63
N PRO A 200 30.90 -3.40 16.88
CA PRO A 200 31.79 -2.97 15.81
C PRO A 200 32.12 -4.07 14.80
N SER A 201 32.27 -5.32 15.27
CA SER A 201 32.47 -6.49 14.40
C SER A 201 31.28 -6.76 13.49
N LEU A 202 30.06 -6.55 13.98
CA LEU A 202 28.83 -6.67 13.20
C LEU A 202 28.73 -5.57 12.14
N ALA A 203 29.12 -4.33 12.49
CA ALA A 203 29.17 -3.23 11.55
C ALA A 203 30.18 -3.48 10.42
N GLN A 204 31.34 -4.06 10.73
CA GLN A 204 32.34 -4.47 9.74
C GLN A 204 31.84 -5.59 8.83
N GLU A 205 31.10 -6.55 9.38
CA GLU A 205 30.48 -7.62 8.59
C GLU A 205 29.42 -7.08 7.63
N LEU A 206 28.60 -6.12 8.07
CA LEU A 206 27.58 -5.44 7.25
C LEU A 206 28.15 -4.55 6.14
N ALA A 207 29.37 -4.04 6.32
CA ALA A 207 30.02 -3.14 5.37
C ALA A 207 30.71 -3.87 4.19
N ARG A 208 30.82 -5.19 4.27
CA ARG A 208 31.37 -6.04 3.19
C ARG A 208 30.30 -6.37 2.15
#